data_AF-A0A1G2T2H5-F1
#
_entry.id   AF-A0A1G2T2H5-F1
#
_cell.length_a   1.000
_cell.length_b   1.000
_cell.length_c   1.000
_cell.angle_alpha   90.00
_cell.angle_beta   90.00
_cell.angle_gamma   90.00
#
_symmetry.space_group_name_H-M   'P 1'
#
loop_
_entity.id
_entity.type
_entity.pdbx_description
1 polymer ?
#
loop_
_entity_poly.entity_id
_entity_poly.type
_entity_poly.pdbx_seq_one_letter_code
_entity_poly.pdbx_strand_id
1 'polypeptide(L)'
;MMWITYALLAAVFAAAVAILGKIGLKEVDSTLATTIRAVVMAIFLLGAAAVLQKFSLIKTVGNQTLTFIIFSGVAGALSWLFYFLALKYGPATGVAALDRLSVVFVVILAAMFLGEALTLKSVSGLVLLVLGALLLVWK
;
A
#
# COMPACT_ATOMS: atom_id res chain seq x y z
N MET A 1 -10.87 -10.14 -15.89
CA MET A 1 -9.68 -10.93 -15.46
C MET A 1 -8.37 -10.15 -15.46
N MET A 2 -8.20 -9.12 -16.30
CA MET A 2 -6.95 -8.33 -16.37
C MET A 2 -6.56 -7.60 -15.06
N TRP A 3 -7.51 -7.25 -14.19
CA TRP A 3 -7.19 -6.63 -12.90
C TRP A 3 -6.57 -7.63 -11.90
N ILE A 4 -6.89 -8.91 -12.01
CA ILE A 4 -6.35 -9.97 -11.13
C ILE A 4 -4.86 -10.15 -11.42
N THR A 5 -4.46 -10.17 -12.69
CA THR A 5 -3.04 -10.29 -13.07
C THR A 5 -2.23 -9.10 -12.58
N TYR A 6 -2.74 -7.87 -12.70
CA TYR A 6 -2.09 -6.68 -12.14
C TYR A 6 -2.02 -6.72 -10.61
N ALA A 7 -3.07 -7.18 -9.92
CA ALA A 7 -3.06 -7.32 -8.47
C ALA A 7 -2.06 -8.37 -7.97
N LEU A 8 -1.94 -9.51 -8.68
CA LEU A 8 -0.93 -10.53 -8.36
C LEU A 8 0.49 -10.03 -8.59
N LEU A 9 0.74 -9.32 -9.70
CA LEU A 9 2.03 -8.66 -9.94
C LEU A 9 2.34 -7.65 -8.83
N ALA A 10 1.36 -6.82 -8.43
CA ALA A 10 1.51 -5.90 -7.31
C ALA A 10 1.84 -6.62 -5.99
N ALA A 11 1.26 -7.80 -5.75
CA ALA A 11 1.57 -8.60 -4.57
C ALA A 11 3.03 -9.09 -4.57
N VAL A 12 3.57 -9.51 -5.73
CA VAL A 12 4.98 -9.90 -5.89
C VAL A 12 5.91 -8.72 -5.59
N PHE A 13 5.65 -7.54 -6.17
CA PHE A 13 6.46 -6.35 -5.90
C PHE A 13 6.34 -5.89 -4.44
N ALA A 14 5.15 -5.96 -3.83
CA ALA A 14 4.97 -5.65 -2.42
C ALA A 14 5.79 -6.58 -1.51
N ALA A 15 5.86 -7.89 -1.83
CA ALA A 15 6.71 -8.83 -1.11
C ALA A 15 8.21 -8.48 -1.27
N ALA A 16 8.65 -8.12 -2.49
CA ALA A 16 10.02 -7.66 -2.72
C ALA A 16 10.34 -6.38 -1.92
N VAL A 17 9.42 -5.41 -1.89
CA VAL A 17 9.53 -4.18 -1.10
C VAL A 17 9.68 -4.47 0.39
N ALA A 18 8.91 -5.43 0.92
CA ALA A 18 8.99 -5.82 2.33
C ALA A 18 10.38 -6.38 2.70
N ILE A 19 10.90 -7.30 1.89
CA ILE A 19 12.17 -7.98 2.15
C ILE A 19 13.36 -7.03 1.91
N LEU A 20 13.42 -6.36 0.77
CA LEU A 20 14.47 -5.39 0.45
C LEU A 20 14.46 -4.22 1.43
N GLY A 21 13.27 -3.75 1.79
CA GLY A 21 13.09 -2.70 2.79
C GLY A 21 13.63 -3.11 4.15
N LYS A 22 13.30 -4.31 4.62
CA LYS A 22 13.83 -4.82 5.90
C LYS A 22 15.36 -4.97 5.88
N ILE A 23 15.94 -5.42 4.77
CA ILE A 23 17.40 -5.50 4.61
C ILE A 23 18.04 -4.10 4.67
N GLY A 24 17.47 -3.13 3.95
CA GLY A 24 17.98 -1.75 3.90
C GLY A 24 17.81 -0.94 5.19
N LEU A 25 16.97 -1.41 6.12
CA LEU A 25 16.72 -0.76 7.41
C LEU A 25 17.67 -1.19 8.53
N LYS A 26 18.55 -2.17 8.29
CA LYS A 26 19.43 -2.74 9.34
C LYS A 26 20.36 -1.70 9.98
N GLU A 27 20.90 -0.77 9.19
CA GLU A 27 21.89 0.21 9.64
C GLU A 27 21.47 1.67 9.47
N VAL A 28 20.23 1.91 9.02
CA VAL A 28 19.73 3.24 8.68
C VAL A 28 18.47 3.55 9.47
N ASP A 29 18.26 4.82 9.78
CA ASP A 29 16.98 5.29 10.33
C ASP A 29 15.82 4.99 9.36
N SER A 30 14.67 4.56 9.89
CA SER A 30 13.53 4.17 9.06
C SER A 30 12.90 5.33 8.31
N THR A 31 12.91 6.52 8.92
CA THR A 31 12.40 7.73 8.30
C THR A 31 13.32 8.15 7.17
N LEU A 32 14.63 8.19 7.41
CA LEU A 32 15.61 8.52 6.37
C LEU A 32 15.56 7.54 5.19
N ALA A 33 15.55 6.22 5.45
CA ALA A 33 15.44 5.21 4.40
C ALA A 33 14.14 5.34 3.60
N THR A 34 13.03 5.71 4.26
CA THR A 34 11.73 5.92 3.60
C THR A 34 11.69 7.20 2.77
N THR A 35 12.34 8.27 3.23
CA THR A 35 12.52 9.50 2.44
C THR A 35 13.32 9.25 1.18
N ILE A 36 14.45 8.52 1.28
CA ILE A 36 15.25 8.14 0.09
C ILE A 36 14.40 7.32 -0.89
N ARG A 37 13.61 6.36 -0.37
CA ARG A 37 12.70 5.55 -1.19
C ARG A 37 11.65 6.40 -1.90
N ALA A 38 11.10 7.42 -1.23
CA ALA A 38 10.14 8.34 -1.83
C ALA A 38 10.75 9.13 -3.00
N VAL A 39 12.00 9.60 -2.86
CA VAL A 39 12.72 10.27 -3.95
C VAL A 39 12.94 9.34 -5.14
N VAL A 40 13.41 8.11 -4.89
CA VAL A 40 13.60 7.10 -5.95
C VAL A 40 12.28 6.82 -6.67
N MET A 41 11.18 6.65 -5.92
CA MET A 41 9.85 6.43 -6.49
C MET A 41 9.35 7.61 -7.30
N ALA A 42 9.57 8.84 -6.82
CA ALA A 42 9.20 10.06 -7.55
C ALA A 42 9.94 10.16 -8.89
N ILE A 43 11.26 9.95 -8.90
CA ILE A 43 12.07 9.96 -10.14
C ILE A 43 11.57 8.89 -11.11
N PHE A 44 11.31 7.67 -10.62
CA PHE A 44 10.80 6.57 -11.44
C PHE A 44 9.45 6.90 -12.08
N LEU A 45 8.49 7.43 -11.30
CA LEU A 45 7.16 7.79 -11.80
C LEU A 45 7.21 8.98 -12.77
N LEU A 46 8.08 9.97 -12.53
CA LEU A 46 8.30 11.08 -13.47
C LEU A 46 8.86 10.56 -14.80
N GLY A 47 9.84 9.66 -14.77
CA GLY A 47 10.39 9.02 -15.97
C GLY A 47 9.34 8.21 -16.73
N ALA A 48 8.55 7.41 -16.03
CA ALA A 48 7.45 6.66 -16.64
C ALA A 48 6.40 7.58 -17.28
N ALA A 49 6.00 8.67 -16.60
CA ALA A 49 5.07 9.65 -17.13
C ALA A 49 5.62 10.38 -18.38
N ALA A 50 6.94 10.62 -18.42
CA ALA A 50 7.63 11.20 -19.56
C ALA A 50 7.60 10.27 -20.78
N VAL A 51 8.00 9.01 -20.59
CA VAL A 51 8.02 8.00 -21.67
C VAL A 51 6.61 7.76 -22.21
N LEU A 52 5.60 7.75 -21.35
CA LEU A 52 4.20 7.55 -21.72
C LEU A 52 3.49 8.83 -22.19
N GLN A 53 4.21 9.97 -22.28
CA GLN A 53 3.70 11.26 -22.73
C GLN A 53 2.44 11.73 -21.96
N LYS A 54 2.37 11.45 -20.66
CA LYS A 54 1.18 11.72 -19.82
C LYS A 54 1.13 13.13 -19.24
N PHE A 55 2.19 13.93 -19.36
CA PHE A 55 2.23 15.30 -18.83
C PHE A 55 1.20 16.23 -19.47
N SER A 56 0.78 15.96 -20.71
CA SER A 56 -0.29 16.71 -21.38
C SER A 56 -1.65 16.60 -20.68
N LEU A 57 -1.87 15.52 -19.91
CA LEU A 57 -3.11 15.26 -19.18
C LEU A 57 -3.19 16.00 -17.84
N ILE A 58 -2.14 16.72 -17.41
CA ILE A 58 -2.21 17.50 -16.15
C ILE A 58 -3.36 18.51 -16.20
N LYS A 59 -3.64 19.07 -17.39
CA LYS A 59 -4.72 20.05 -17.59
C LYS A 59 -6.12 19.44 -17.45
N THR A 60 -6.27 18.12 -17.49
CA THR A 60 -7.56 17.44 -17.32
C THR A 60 -7.86 17.11 -15.86
N VAL A 61 -6.93 17.36 -14.94
CA VAL A 61 -7.12 17.13 -13.51
C VAL A 61 -7.87 18.32 -12.90
N GLY A 62 -9.15 18.12 -12.59
CA GLY A 62 -9.96 19.12 -11.87
C GLY A 62 -9.52 19.29 -10.41
N ASN A 63 -9.88 20.43 -9.81
CA ASN A 63 -9.51 20.77 -8.42
C ASN A 63 -9.95 19.73 -7.39
N GLN A 64 -11.16 19.19 -7.53
CA GLN A 64 -11.67 18.15 -6.63
C GLN A 64 -10.84 16.86 -6.71
N THR A 65 -10.51 16.43 -7.92
CA THR A 65 -9.65 15.26 -8.15
C THR A 65 -8.26 15.49 -7.55
N LEU A 66 -7.70 16.68 -7.72
CA LEU A 66 -6.41 17.04 -7.15
C LEU A 66 -6.41 16.94 -5.61
N THR A 67 -7.48 17.39 -4.94
CA THR A 67 -7.63 17.26 -3.49
C THR A 67 -7.60 15.79 -3.04
N PHE A 68 -8.33 14.89 -3.72
CA PHE A 68 -8.28 13.45 -3.43
C PHE A 68 -6.90 12.83 -3.72
N ILE A 69 -6.20 13.29 -4.76
CA ILE A 69 -4.83 12.84 -5.06
C ILE A 69 -3.88 13.27 -3.93
N ILE A 70 -3.98 14.50 -3.44
CA ILE A 70 -3.14 15.00 -2.34
C ILE A 70 -3.43 14.20 -1.06
N PHE A 71 -4.70 14.04 -0.67
CA PHE A 71 -5.06 13.27 0.52
C PHE A 71 -4.62 11.81 0.42
N SER A 72 -4.78 11.17 -0.73
CA SER A 72 -4.31 9.79 -0.93
C SER A 72 -2.78 9.69 -0.90
N GLY A 73 -2.06 10.68 -1.44
CA GLY A 73 -0.61 10.78 -1.33
C GLY A 73 -0.13 10.89 0.12
N VAL A 74 -0.76 11.74 0.93
CA VAL A 74 -0.45 11.87 2.36
C VAL A 74 -0.76 10.57 3.11
N ALA A 75 -1.92 9.95 2.86
CA ALA A 75 -2.28 8.68 3.47
C ALA A 75 -1.28 7.56 3.10
N GLY A 76 -0.84 7.49 1.84
CA GLY A 76 0.18 6.55 1.37
C GLY A 76 1.54 6.77 2.02
N ALA A 77 1.96 8.03 2.18
CA ALA A 77 3.21 8.38 2.85
C ALA A 77 3.19 7.98 4.33
N LEU A 78 2.10 8.26 5.04
CA LEU A 78 1.91 7.84 6.44
C LEU A 78 1.89 6.32 6.57
N SER A 79 1.14 5.63 5.70
CA SER A 79 1.10 4.17 5.64
C SER A 79 2.51 3.57 5.52
N TRP A 80 3.32 4.08 4.59
CA TRP A 80 4.69 3.60 4.40
C TRP A 80 5.58 3.91 5.60
N LEU A 81 5.48 5.10 6.20
CA LEU A 81 6.26 5.47 7.37
C LEU A 81 6.04 4.48 8.52
N PHE A 82 4.78 4.19 8.86
CA PHE A 82 4.45 3.22 9.90
C PHE A 82 4.80 1.78 9.51
N TYR A 83 4.61 1.39 8.25
CA TYR A 83 4.94 0.06 7.75
C TYR A 83 6.44 -0.25 7.87
N PHE A 84 7.31 0.67 7.45
CA PHE A 84 8.76 0.47 7.53
C PHE A 84 9.28 0.59 8.96
N LEU A 85 8.65 1.42 9.79
CA LEU A 85 8.93 1.44 11.22
C LEU A 85 8.61 0.07 11.85
N ALA A 86 7.45 -0.51 11.53
CA ALA A 86 7.08 -1.85 11.99
C ALA A 86 8.02 -2.93 11.44
N LEU A 87 8.44 -2.87 10.18
CA LEU A 87 9.40 -3.82 9.60
C LEU A 87 10.79 -3.77 10.27
N LYS A 88 11.20 -2.59 10.75
CA LYS A 88 12.47 -2.42 11.46
C LYS A 88 12.48 -3.18 12.79
N TYR A 89 11.39 -3.10 13.56
CA TYR A 89 11.32 -3.68 14.90
C TYR A 89 10.63 -5.05 14.97
N GLY A 90 9.82 -5.42 13.97
CA GLY A 90 9.02 -6.64 13.95
C GLY A 90 9.44 -7.64 12.86
N PRO A 91 8.98 -8.90 12.92
CA PRO A 91 9.24 -9.90 11.89
C PRO A 91 8.59 -9.52 10.55
N ALA A 92 9.26 -9.78 9.42
CA ALA A 92 8.74 -9.38 8.10
C ALA A 92 7.42 -10.08 7.76
N THR A 93 7.30 -11.37 8.10
CA THR A 93 6.10 -12.17 7.88
C THR A 93 4.90 -11.65 8.66
N GLY A 94 5.08 -11.38 9.97
CA GLY A 94 4.02 -10.84 10.81
C GLY A 94 3.60 -9.43 10.42
N VAL A 95 4.56 -8.55 10.12
CA VAL A 95 4.25 -7.17 9.67
C VAL A 95 3.54 -7.18 8.31
N ALA A 96 3.98 -8.01 7.36
CA ALA A 96 3.31 -8.15 6.08
C ALA A 96 1.90 -8.73 6.23
N ALA A 97 1.68 -9.68 7.15
CA ALA A 97 0.36 -10.24 7.43
C ALA A 97 -0.61 -9.19 8.02
N LEU A 98 -0.14 -8.40 8.98
CA LEU A 98 -0.93 -7.31 9.57
C LEU A 98 -1.24 -6.21 8.56
N ASP A 99 -0.30 -5.87 7.67
CA ASP A 99 -0.53 -4.89 6.60
C ASP A 99 -1.66 -5.32 5.64
N ARG A 100 -1.84 -6.63 5.41
CA ARG A 100 -2.97 -7.16 4.62
C ARG A 100 -4.33 -7.01 5.30
N LEU A 101 -4.38 -6.72 6.60
CA LEU A 101 -5.63 -6.33 7.27
C LEU A 101 -6.15 -4.97 6.80
N SER A 102 -5.37 -4.20 6.02
CA SER A 102 -5.89 -3.04 5.28
C SER A 102 -7.17 -3.35 4.50
N VAL A 103 -7.35 -4.59 4.03
CA VAL A 103 -8.60 -5.04 3.38
C VAL A 103 -9.83 -4.87 4.27
N VAL A 104 -9.71 -5.04 5.59
CA VAL A 104 -10.79 -4.80 6.57
C VAL A 104 -11.24 -3.35 6.51
N PHE A 105 -10.28 -2.43 6.59
CA PHE A 105 -10.56 -1.01 6.53
C PHE A 105 -11.09 -0.60 5.16
N VAL A 106 -10.56 -1.16 4.08
CA VAL A 106 -11.07 -0.91 2.72
C VAL A 106 -12.53 -1.32 2.59
N VAL A 107 -12.93 -2.49 3.08
CA VAL A 107 -14.33 -2.94 3.01
C VAL A 107 -15.26 -2.02 3.80
N ILE A 108 -14.86 -1.59 5.00
CA ILE A 108 -15.64 -0.66 5.83
C ILE A 108 -15.76 0.71 5.14
N LEU A 109 -14.63 1.26 4.66
CA LEU A 109 -14.60 2.55 3.96
C LEU A 109 -15.37 2.49 2.64
N ALA A 110 -15.31 1.38 1.90
CA ALA A 110 -16.06 1.19 0.67
C ALA A 110 -17.57 1.14 0.93
N ALA A 111 -18.00 0.47 2.00
CA ALA A 111 -19.40 0.49 2.41
C ALA A 111 -19.87 1.90 2.80
N MET A 112 -19.04 2.66 3.52
CA MET A 112 -19.38 4.02 3.98
C MET A 112 -19.36 5.08 2.88
N PHE A 113 -18.33 5.09 2.03
CA PHE A 113 -18.06 6.17 1.08
C PHE A 113 -18.44 5.82 -0.37
N LEU A 114 -18.38 4.55 -0.75
CA LEU A 114 -18.74 4.08 -2.11
C LEU A 114 -20.13 3.42 -2.16
N GLY A 115 -20.77 3.17 -1.02
CA GLY A 115 -22.07 2.51 -0.94
C GLY A 115 -22.02 1.03 -1.32
N GLU A 116 -20.85 0.39 -1.23
CA GLU A 116 -20.71 -1.04 -1.54
C GLU A 116 -21.44 -1.89 -0.49
N ALA A 117 -22.30 -2.81 -0.95
CA ALA A 117 -23.05 -3.67 -0.06
C ALA A 117 -22.14 -4.71 0.62
N LEU A 118 -22.18 -4.73 1.96
CA LEU A 118 -21.50 -5.74 2.76
C LEU A 118 -22.25 -7.08 2.63
N THR A 119 -21.73 -7.96 1.77
CA THR A 119 -22.29 -9.31 1.63
C THR A 119 -21.75 -10.24 2.73
N LEU A 120 -22.55 -11.24 3.11
CA LEU A 120 -22.11 -12.30 4.03
C LEU A 120 -20.83 -13.01 3.53
N LYS A 121 -20.65 -13.13 2.21
CA LYS A 121 -19.44 -13.69 1.60
C LYS A 121 -18.22 -12.82 1.89
N SER A 122 -18.32 -11.51 1.66
CA SER A 122 -17.23 -10.56 1.95
C SER A 122 -16.84 -10.59 3.44
N VAL A 123 -17.83 -10.62 4.33
CA VAL A 123 -17.59 -10.70 5.79
C VAL A 123 -16.89 -12.00 6.16
N SER A 124 -17.34 -13.15 5.63
CA SER A 124 -16.70 -14.44 5.92
C SER A 124 -15.24 -14.51 5.44
N GLY A 125 -14.95 -13.97 4.25
CA GLY A 125 -13.57 -13.88 3.73
C GLY A 125 -12.70 -12.96 4.58
N LEU A 126 -13.29 -11.87 5.08
CA LEU A 126 -12.61 -10.94 5.97
C LEU A 126 -12.22 -11.60 7.31
N VAL A 127 -13.14 -12.35 7.92
CA VAL A 127 -12.88 -13.09 9.16
C VAL A 127 -11.74 -14.10 8.95
N LEU A 128 -11.74 -14.83 7.83
CA LEU A 128 -10.67 -15.77 7.50
C LEU A 128 -9.32 -15.06 7.31
N LEU A 129 -9.29 -13.90 6.66
CA LEU A 129 -8.07 -13.09 6.51
C LEU A 129 -7.54 -12.63 7.88
N VAL A 130 -8.42 -12.15 8.76
CA VAL A 130 -8.06 -11.71 10.11
C VAL A 130 -7.48 -12.88 10.91
N LEU A 131 -8.16 -14.02 10.92
CA LEU A 131 -7.69 -15.21 11.63
C LEU A 131 -6.35 -15.70 11.07
N GLY A 132 -6.20 -15.74 9.74
CA GLY A 132 -4.95 -16.12 9.09
C GLY A 132 -3.79 -15.18 9.44
N ALA A 133 -4.03 -13.87 9.47
CA ALA A 133 -3.01 -12.91 9.87
C ALA A 133 -2.63 -13.06 11.35
N LEU A 134 -3.62 -13.28 12.24
CA LEU A 134 -3.37 -13.52 13.66
C LEU A 134 -2.53 -14.78 13.87
N LEU A 135 -2.81 -15.87 13.16
CA LEU A 135 -2.03 -17.11 13.23
C LEU A 135 -0.56 -16.92 12.81
N LEU A 136 -0.28 -16.02 11.85
CA LEU A 136 1.10 -15.72 11.41
C LEU A 136 1.86 -14.82 12.39
N VAL A 137 1.15 -14.09 13.25
CA VAL A 137 1.74 -13.23 14.28
C VAL A 137 1.84 -13.96 15.62
N TRP A 138 0.90 -14.86 15.90
CA TRP A 138 0.86 -15.69 17.09
C TRP A 138 2.12 -16.58 17.13
N LYS A 139 2.82 -16.54 18.27
CA LYS A 139 4.02 -17.33 18.52
C LYS A 139 3.76 -18.37 19.60
#